data_AF-A0A4Z1ESG4-F1
#
_entry.id   AF-A0A4Z1ESG4-F1
#
_cell.length_a   1.000
_cell.length_b   1.000
_cell.length_c   1.000
_cell.angle_alpha   90.00
_cell.angle_beta   90.00
_cell.angle_gamma   90.00
#
_symmetry.space_group_name_H-M   'P 1'
#
loop_
_entity.id
_entity.type
_entity.pdbx_description
1 polymer ?
#
loop_
_entity_poly.entity_id
_entity_poly.type
_entity_poly.pdbx_seq_one_letter_code
_entity_poly.pdbx_strand_id
1 'polypeptide(L)'
;MSLMLESLAVREAPKMMAVAIILFLYYTGTLFLMYVAGYKAPLVGLRSYFDHRLTVNYRFFRGAAAIVNDGYSKYKNKPWAFARADIDMLVLPQKYVEELRNLPSSVASPTVAHAHNLMGSHTNMNIILRNNLHFRTLVEKLTPNLNSLTRPMQDELEYAVTRDLPDCKGA
;
A
#
# COMPACT_ATOMS: atom_id res chain seq x y z
N MET A 1 -28.92 17.24 43.66
CA MET A 1 -28.92 16.94 42.21
C MET A 1 -27.75 16.04 41.80
N SER A 2 -26.54 16.23 42.35
CA SER A 2 -25.36 15.36 42.10
C SER A 2 -25.54 13.90 42.58
N LEU A 3 -26.11 13.65 43.78
CA LEU A 3 -26.36 12.30 44.31
C LEU A 3 -27.35 11.45 43.47
N MET A 4 -28.32 12.08 42.81
CA MET A 4 -29.27 11.35 41.94
C MET A 4 -28.61 10.91 40.63
N LEU A 5 -27.74 11.74 40.06
CA LEU A 5 -26.97 11.41 38.85
C LEU A 5 -25.99 10.25 39.11
N GLU A 6 -25.34 10.22 40.28
CA GLU A 6 -24.47 9.09 40.68
C GLU A 6 -25.27 7.79 40.83
N SER A 7 -26.46 7.84 41.43
CA SER A 7 -27.31 6.64 41.61
C SER A 7 -27.82 6.06 40.29
N LEU A 8 -28.10 6.91 39.31
CA LEU A 8 -28.51 6.52 37.96
C LEU A 8 -27.33 5.93 37.17
N ALA A 9 -26.14 6.53 37.28
CA ALA A 9 -24.94 6.03 36.63
C ALA A 9 -24.55 4.64 37.12
N VAL A 10 -24.66 4.37 38.42
CA VAL A 10 -24.37 3.04 39.01
C VAL A 10 -25.40 1.99 38.55
N ARG A 11 -26.67 2.36 38.39
CA ARG A 11 -27.74 1.45 37.94
C ARG A 11 -27.62 1.06 36.47
N GLU A 12 -27.14 1.97 35.62
CA GLU A 12 -26.99 1.73 34.18
C GLU A 12 -25.59 1.20 33.79
N ALA A 13 -24.59 1.31 34.69
CA ALA A 13 -23.24 0.76 34.52
C ALA A 13 -23.19 -0.72 34.05
N PRO A 14 -23.95 -1.68 34.62
CA PRO A 14 -23.89 -3.07 34.17
C PRO A 14 -24.41 -3.25 32.74
N LYS A 15 -25.42 -2.45 32.32
CA LYS A 15 -25.94 -2.49 30.95
C LYS A 15 -24.93 -1.92 29.97
N MET A 16 -24.29 -0.79 30.31
CA MET A 16 -23.24 -0.19 29.50
C MET A 16 -22.03 -1.12 29.33
N MET A 17 -21.64 -1.81 30.39
CA MET A 17 -20.55 -2.78 30.37
C MET A 17 -20.90 -4.00 29.51
N ALA A 18 -22.14 -4.49 29.57
CA ALA A 18 -22.61 -5.57 28.70
C ALA A 18 -22.58 -5.17 27.21
N VAL A 19 -23.02 -3.95 26.88
CA VAL A 19 -22.96 -3.42 25.51
C VAL A 19 -21.51 -3.30 25.04
N ALA A 20 -20.61 -2.79 25.87
CA ALA A 20 -19.19 -2.70 25.54
C ALA A 20 -18.55 -4.08 25.28
N ILE A 21 -18.90 -5.09 26.08
CA ILE A 21 -18.43 -6.46 25.90
C ILE A 21 -18.98 -7.05 24.60
N ILE A 22 -20.26 -6.84 24.27
CA ILE A 22 -20.86 -7.33 23.02
C ILE A 22 -20.17 -6.68 21.81
N LEU A 23 -19.95 -5.36 21.85
CA LEU A 23 -19.24 -4.65 20.78
C LEU A 23 -17.79 -5.13 20.65
N PHE A 24 -17.11 -5.40 21.76
CA PHE A 24 -15.76 -5.95 21.77
C PHE A 24 -15.72 -7.37 21.20
N LEU A 25 -16.65 -8.24 21.59
CA LEU A 25 -16.77 -9.60 21.06
C LEU A 25 -17.14 -9.61 19.57
N TYR A 26 -18.03 -8.72 19.14
CA TYR A 26 -18.36 -8.54 17.72
C TYR A 26 -17.15 -8.04 16.91
N TYR A 27 -16.42 -7.05 17.43
CA TYR A 27 -15.22 -6.51 16.80
C TYR A 27 -14.10 -7.55 16.70
N THR A 28 -13.83 -8.27 17.78
CA THR A 28 -12.83 -9.36 17.79
C THR A 28 -13.26 -10.54 16.93
N GLY A 29 -14.56 -10.88 16.92
CA GLY A 29 -15.12 -11.95 16.09
C GLY A 29 -15.05 -11.63 14.59
N THR A 30 -15.35 -10.39 14.19
CA THR A 30 -15.21 -9.93 12.80
C THR A 30 -13.74 -9.89 12.36
N LEU A 31 -12.84 -9.42 13.23
CA LEU A 31 -11.40 -9.49 12.99
C LEU A 31 -10.89 -10.94 12.86
N PHE A 32 -11.36 -11.85 13.71
CA PHE A 32 -11.00 -13.26 13.66
C PHE A 32 -11.53 -13.93 12.40
N LEU A 33 -12.78 -13.65 12.00
CA LEU A 33 -13.36 -14.18 10.77
C LEU A 33 -12.60 -13.67 9.53
N MET A 34 -12.21 -12.39 9.51
CA MET A 34 -11.35 -11.83 8.46
C MET A 34 -9.97 -12.52 8.41
N TYR A 35 -9.40 -12.83 9.58
CA TYR A 35 -8.11 -13.51 9.68
C TYR A 35 -8.16 -14.97 9.19
N VAL A 36 -9.23 -15.71 9.52
CA VAL A 36 -9.36 -17.14 9.19
C VAL A 36 -9.93 -17.36 7.78
N ALA A 37 -10.94 -16.59 7.37
CA ALA A 37 -11.61 -16.78 6.08
C ALA A 37 -10.94 -16.01 4.92
N GLY A 38 -10.05 -15.06 5.22
CA GLY A 38 -9.60 -14.05 4.25
C GLY A 38 -8.57 -14.51 3.22
N TYR A 39 -7.74 -15.49 3.52
CA TYR A 39 -6.57 -15.78 2.69
C TYR A 39 -6.61 -17.17 2.06
N LYS A 40 -6.93 -17.22 0.76
CA LYS A 40 -6.79 -18.43 -0.08
C LYS A 40 -5.33 -18.80 -0.38
N ALA A 41 -4.39 -17.91 -0.04
CA ALA A 41 -2.97 -18.07 -0.24
C ALA A 41 -2.23 -17.89 1.10
N PRO A 42 -1.07 -18.53 1.31
CA PRO A 42 -0.32 -18.39 2.56
C PRO A 42 0.10 -16.94 2.79
N LEU A 43 -0.16 -16.44 4.01
CA LEU A 43 0.20 -15.08 4.41
C LEU A 43 1.62 -15.04 5.00
N VAL A 44 2.45 -14.14 4.46
CA VAL A 44 3.85 -13.92 4.83
C VAL A 44 3.98 -12.69 5.72
N GLY A 45 4.91 -12.72 6.67
CA GLY A 45 5.21 -11.60 7.60
C GLY A 45 4.58 -11.73 8.99
N LEU A 46 3.76 -12.76 9.21
CA LEU A 46 3.27 -13.14 10.54
C LEU A 46 4.39 -13.82 11.35
N ARG A 47 4.49 -13.45 12.62
CA ARG A 47 5.34 -14.10 13.64
C ARG A 47 4.53 -14.99 14.57
N SER A 48 3.26 -14.62 14.82
CA SER A 48 2.35 -15.34 15.70
C SER A 48 0.92 -15.30 15.15
N TYR A 49 0.10 -16.27 15.57
CA TYR A 49 -1.34 -16.28 15.28
C TYR A 49 -2.09 -15.08 15.88
N PHE A 50 -1.54 -14.48 16.95
CA PHE A 50 -2.11 -13.31 17.62
C PHE A 50 -1.55 -11.98 17.12
N ASP A 51 -0.83 -11.98 16.00
CA ASP A 51 -0.29 -10.76 15.42
C ASP A 51 -1.42 -9.83 14.98
N HIS A 52 -1.57 -8.71 15.71
CA HIS A 52 -2.55 -7.70 15.35
C HIS A 52 -2.13 -6.93 14.09
N ARG A 53 -3.10 -6.54 13.26
CA ARG A 53 -2.91 -5.86 11.96
C ARG A 53 -1.94 -4.68 12.03
N LEU A 54 -2.07 -3.83 13.04
CA LEU A 54 -1.18 -2.67 13.22
C LEU A 54 0.29 -3.06 13.37
N THR A 55 0.57 -4.15 14.09
CA THR A 55 1.95 -4.63 14.29
C THR A 55 2.55 -5.23 13.02
N VAL A 56 1.72 -5.85 12.19
CA VAL A 56 2.14 -6.40 10.89
C VAL A 56 2.42 -5.26 9.93
N ASN A 57 1.52 -4.27 9.85
CA ASN A 57 1.69 -3.09 9.02
C ASN A 57 2.93 -2.28 9.43
N TYR A 58 3.16 -2.08 10.73
CA TYR A 58 4.37 -1.40 11.24
C TYR A 58 5.66 -2.15 10.90
N ARG A 59 5.65 -3.48 10.95
CA ARG A 59 6.79 -4.30 10.49
C ARG A 59 7.03 -4.14 8.99
N PHE A 60 5.97 -4.10 8.20
CA PHE A 60 6.06 -3.81 6.77
C PHE A 60 6.71 -2.44 6.52
N PHE A 61 6.27 -1.40 7.24
CA PHE A 61 6.88 -0.07 7.15
C PHE A 61 8.38 -0.07 7.49
N ARG A 62 8.81 -0.82 8.51
CA ARG A 62 10.23 -0.88 8.90
C ARG A 62 11.10 -1.75 7.99
N GLY A 63 10.52 -2.71 7.27
CA GLY A 63 11.28 -3.79 6.65
C GLY A 63 10.56 -4.52 5.52
N ALA A 64 9.93 -3.78 4.61
CA ALA A 64 9.18 -4.34 3.48
C ALA A 64 10.01 -5.32 2.64
N ALA A 65 11.26 -4.96 2.30
CA ALA A 65 12.13 -5.79 1.47
C ALA A 65 12.39 -7.17 2.10
N ALA A 66 12.59 -7.23 3.41
CA ALA A 66 12.82 -8.50 4.11
C ALA A 66 11.59 -9.41 4.06
N ILE A 67 10.38 -8.85 4.26
CA ILE A 67 9.12 -9.60 4.21
C ILE A 67 8.86 -10.13 2.80
N VAL A 68 9.10 -9.29 1.79
CA VAL A 68 8.89 -9.68 0.38
C VAL A 68 9.91 -10.75 -0.04
N ASN A 69 11.19 -10.60 0.32
CA ASN A 69 12.22 -11.59 0.06
C ASN A 69 11.95 -12.92 0.77
N ASP A 70 11.45 -12.88 2.02
CA ASP A 70 11.02 -14.08 2.75
C ASP A 70 9.91 -14.83 1.98
N GLY A 71 8.91 -14.11 1.46
CA GLY A 71 7.85 -14.68 0.63
C GLY A 71 8.36 -15.30 -0.66
N TYR A 72 9.25 -14.61 -1.38
CA TYR A 72 9.88 -15.17 -2.58
C TYR A 72 10.70 -16.42 -2.30
N SER A 73 11.40 -16.46 -1.16
CA SER A 73 12.21 -17.63 -0.79
C SER A 73 11.34 -18.85 -0.45
N LYS A 74 10.22 -18.65 0.26
CA LYS A 74 9.30 -19.72 0.69
C LYS A 74 8.35 -20.20 -0.40
N TYR A 75 7.90 -19.30 -1.28
CA TYR A 75 6.78 -19.54 -2.20
C TYR A 75 7.09 -19.17 -3.66
N LYS A 76 8.32 -19.42 -4.14
CA LYS A 76 8.76 -19.05 -5.50
C LYS A 76 7.77 -19.42 -6.63
N ASN A 77 7.20 -20.63 -6.58
CA ASN A 77 6.33 -21.18 -7.63
C ASN A 77 4.84 -21.27 -7.24
N LYS A 78 4.47 -20.70 -6.08
CA LYS A 78 3.11 -20.76 -5.54
C LYS A 78 2.61 -19.34 -5.24
N PRO A 79 1.31 -19.05 -5.41
CA PRO A 79 0.75 -17.79 -4.93
C PRO A 79 0.95 -17.64 -3.42
N TRP A 80 1.24 -16.43 -2.97
CA TRP A 80 1.36 -16.09 -1.55
C TRP A 80 0.95 -14.64 -1.35
N ALA A 81 0.53 -14.30 -0.14
CA ALA A 81 0.07 -12.96 0.19
C ALA A 81 0.96 -12.33 1.28
N PHE A 82 0.96 -11.02 1.37
CA PHE A 82 1.51 -10.28 2.50
C PHE A 82 0.66 -9.05 2.78
N ALA A 83 0.67 -8.59 4.03
CA ALA A 83 0.01 -7.34 4.40
C ALA A 83 0.91 -6.15 4.04
N ARG A 84 0.49 -5.37 3.04
CA ARG A 84 0.99 -4.00 2.84
C ARG A 84 0.25 -3.10 3.83
N ALA A 85 0.86 -2.00 4.22
CA ALA A 85 0.31 -1.15 5.27
C ALA A 85 -1.08 -0.57 4.95
N ASP A 86 -1.39 -0.41 3.67
CA ASP A 86 -2.63 0.11 3.11
C ASP A 86 -3.58 -0.99 2.62
N ILE A 87 -3.06 -2.09 2.05
CA ILE A 87 -3.86 -3.18 1.47
C ILE A 87 -3.12 -4.52 1.53
N ASP A 88 -3.84 -5.64 1.51
CA ASP A 88 -3.22 -6.95 1.30
C ASP A 88 -2.80 -7.15 -0.15
N MET A 89 -1.58 -7.65 -0.36
CA MET A 89 -1.01 -7.91 -1.68
C MET A 89 -0.88 -9.40 -1.93
N LEU A 90 -1.44 -9.86 -3.06
CA LEU A 90 -1.25 -11.22 -3.56
C LEU A 90 -0.12 -11.22 -4.60
N VAL A 91 0.90 -12.01 -4.35
CA VAL A 91 2.01 -12.24 -5.28
C VAL A 91 1.72 -13.51 -6.07
N LEU A 92 1.74 -13.38 -7.39
CA LEU A 92 1.55 -14.48 -8.33
C LEU A 92 2.88 -14.89 -8.95
N PRO A 93 3.15 -16.20 -9.13
CA PRO A 93 4.31 -16.67 -9.87
C PRO A 93 4.31 -16.19 -11.33
N GLN A 94 5.50 -16.02 -11.91
CA GLN A 94 5.69 -15.50 -13.27
C GLN A 94 4.92 -16.28 -14.36
N LYS A 95 4.62 -17.56 -14.14
CA LYS A 95 3.83 -18.39 -15.08
C LYS A 95 2.44 -17.82 -15.40
N TYR A 96 1.90 -16.96 -14.53
CA TYR A 96 0.59 -16.33 -14.72
C TYR A 96 0.65 -15.00 -15.48
N VAL A 97 1.84 -14.50 -15.87
CA VAL A 97 1.97 -13.19 -16.52
C VAL A 97 1.16 -13.09 -17.81
N GLU A 98 1.20 -14.12 -18.66
CA GLU A 98 0.42 -14.09 -19.92
C GLU A 98 -1.09 -14.16 -19.66
N GLU A 99 -1.54 -14.89 -18.64
CA GLU A 99 -2.95 -14.91 -18.24
C GLU A 99 -3.39 -13.52 -17.73
N LEU A 100 -2.58 -12.90 -16.86
CA LEU A 100 -2.85 -11.58 -16.30
C LEU A 100 -2.94 -10.49 -17.38
N ARG A 101 -2.11 -10.57 -18.43
CA ARG A 101 -2.13 -9.62 -19.55
C ARG A 101 -3.42 -9.69 -20.37
N ASN A 102 -4.05 -10.86 -20.39
CA ASN A 102 -5.30 -11.10 -21.11
C ASN A 102 -6.55 -10.86 -20.26
N LEU A 103 -6.39 -10.56 -18.97
CA LEU A 103 -7.53 -10.26 -18.11
C LEU A 103 -8.20 -8.95 -18.53
N PRO A 104 -9.55 -8.91 -18.52
CA PRO A 104 -10.26 -7.65 -18.74
C PRO A 104 -9.98 -6.68 -17.58
N SER A 105 -9.97 -5.39 -17.90
CA SER A 105 -9.76 -4.32 -16.91
C SER A 105 -10.82 -4.26 -15.80
N SER A 106 -11.98 -4.90 -16.01
CA SER A 106 -13.02 -5.07 -15.00
C SER A 106 -12.61 -6.04 -13.88
N VAL A 107 -11.69 -6.96 -14.16
CA VAL A 107 -11.16 -7.94 -13.19
C VAL A 107 -9.85 -7.45 -12.60
N ALA A 108 -8.91 -7.01 -13.44
CA ALA A 108 -7.61 -6.49 -13.02
C ALA A 108 -7.24 -5.26 -13.86
N SER A 109 -7.21 -4.09 -13.24
CA SER A 109 -6.84 -2.84 -13.92
C SER A 109 -5.50 -2.31 -13.44
N PRO A 110 -4.46 -2.29 -14.30
CA PRO A 110 -3.18 -1.68 -13.94
C PRO A 110 -3.33 -0.18 -13.69
N THR A 111 -4.24 0.50 -14.40
CA THR A 111 -4.49 1.94 -14.24
C THR A 111 -5.08 2.27 -12.87
N VAL A 112 -6.06 1.48 -12.39
CA VAL A 112 -6.64 1.66 -11.05
C VAL A 112 -5.61 1.38 -9.97
N ALA A 113 -4.85 0.30 -10.11
CA ALA A 113 -3.78 -0.03 -9.17
C ALA A 113 -2.70 1.07 -9.11
N HIS A 114 -2.33 1.65 -10.26
CA HIS A 114 -1.36 2.73 -10.34
C HIS A 114 -1.88 4.01 -9.69
N ALA A 115 -3.14 4.39 -9.94
CA ALA A 115 -3.77 5.54 -9.31
C ALA A 115 -3.82 5.38 -7.78
N HIS A 116 -4.14 4.18 -7.28
CA HIS A 116 -4.12 3.88 -5.85
C HIS A 116 -2.70 4.03 -5.25
N ASN A 117 -1.69 3.43 -5.89
CA ASN A 117 -0.30 3.47 -5.40
C ASN A 117 0.31 4.88 -5.41
N LEU A 118 -0.17 5.75 -6.30
CA LEU A 118 0.25 7.17 -6.38
C LEU A 118 -0.61 8.10 -5.52
N MET A 119 -1.47 7.58 -4.65
CA MET A 119 -2.39 8.38 -3.85
C MET A 119 -3.22 9.34 -4.72
N GLY A 120 -3.83 8.82 -5.79
CA GLY A 120 -4.37 9.62 -6.90
C GLY A 120 -5.41 10.68 -6.52
N SER A 121 -6.11 10.51 -5.40
CA SER A 121 -7.01 11.53 -4.84
C SER A 121 -6.28 12.74 -4.25
N HIS A 122 -5.06 12.55 -3.75
CA HIS A 122 -4.25 13.58 -3.10
C HIS A 122 -3.26 14.22 -4.08
N THR A 123 -2.78 13.47 -5.08
CA THR A 123 -1.79 13.92 -6.06
C THR A 123 -2.40 14.39 -7.39
N ASN A 124 -3.73 14.41 -7.48
CA ASN A 124 -4.47 14.62 -8.73
C ASN A 124 -4.16 13.57 -9.83
N MET A 125 -3.47 12.47 -9.48
CA MET A 125 -3.14 11.40 -10.43
C MET A 125 -4.35 10.56 -10.83
N ASN A 126 -5.53 10.76 -10.24
CA ASN A 126 -6.79 10.18 -10.75
C ASN A 126 -7.10 10.56 -12.21
N ILE A 127 -6.45 11.58 -12.76
CA ILE A 127 -6.54 11.93 -14.19
C ILE A 127 -6.21 10.75 -15.13
N ILE A 128 -5.32 9.84 -14.71
CA ILE A 128 -4.93 8.67 -15.51
C ILE A 128 -6.07 7.68 -15.72
N LEU A 129 -7.11 7.73 -14.87
CA LEU A 129 -8.30 6.90 -15.00
C LEU A 129 -9.24 7.40 -16.11
N ARG A 130 -9.13 8.67 -16.49
CA ARG A 130 -10.02 9.35 -17.43
C ARG A 130 -9.41 9.52 -18.81
N ASN A 131 -8.09 9.66 -18.89
CA ASN A 131 -7.38 9.83 -20.15
C ASN A 131 -5.99 9.16 -20.14
N ASN A 132 -5.45 8.95 -21.33
CA ASN A 132 -4.11 8.39 -21.55
C ASN A 132 -3.08 9.48 -21.91
N LEU A 133 -3.30 10.73 -21.51
CA LEU A 133 -2.44 11.86 -21.90
C LEU A 133 -1.00 11.65 -21.44
N HIS A 134 -0.80 11.16 -20.22
CA HIS A 134 0.52 10.81 -19.70
C HIS A 134 1.27 9.85 -20.63
N PHE A 135 0.63 8.78 -21.08
CA PHE A 135 1.22 7.81 -22.01
C PHE A 135 1.49 8.42 -23.38
N ARG A 136 0.52 9.17 -23.92
CA ARG A 136 0.66 9.83 -25.24
C ARG A 136 1.76 10.87 -25.24
N THR A 137 1.85 11.71 -24.22
CA THR A 137 2.94 12.69 -24.08
C THR A 137 4.29 11.98 -24.03
N LEU A 138 4.41 10.86 -23.30
CA LEU A 138 5.66 10.09 -23.27
C LEU A 138 6.03 9.58 -24.67
N VAL A 139 5.11 8.92 -25.37
CA VAL A 139 5.40 8.27 -26.66
C VAL A 139 5.48 9.26 -27.83
N GLU A 140 4.58 10.23 -27.88
CA GLU A 140 4.42 11.15 -29.03
C GLU A 140 5.28 12.41 -28.89
N LYS A 141 5.66 12.81 -27.67
CA LYS A 141 6.39 14.07 -27.44
C LYS A 141 7.75 13.85 -26.78
N LEU A 142 7.82 13.12 -25.67
CA LEU A 142 9.06 12.98 -24.91
C LEU A 142 10.08 12.09 -25.64
N THR A 143 9.71 10.84 -25.93
CA THR A 143 10.63 9.85 -26.52
C THR A 143 11.25 10.32 -27.85
N PRO A 144 10.49 10.89 -28.81
CA PRO A 144 11.08 11.35 -30.07
C PRO A 144 12.01 12.56 -29.90
N ASN A 145 11.77 13.39 -28.89
CA ASN A 145 12.53 14.62 -28.64
C ASN A 145 13.57 14.45 -27.52
N LEU A 146 13.85 13.22 -27.07
CA LEU A 146 14.74 13.01 -25.93
C LEU A 146 16.15 13.58 -26.19
N ASN A 147 16.66 13.42 -27.41
CA ASN A 147 17.96 13.95 -27.81
C ASN A 147 18.02 15.48 -27.79
N SER A 148 16.93 16.16 -28.17
CA SER A 148 16.90 17.63 -28.15
C SER A 148 16.70 18.18 -26.73
N LEU A 149 16.02 17.45 -25.86
CA LEU A 149 15.84 17.81 -24.45
C LEU A 149 17.09 17.56 -23.60
N THR A 150 17.92 16.59 -23.97
CA THR A 150 19.10 16.20 -23.17
C THR A 150 20.13 17.32 -23.07
N ARG A 151 20.38 18.08 -24.15
CA ARG A 151 21.40 19.15 -24.13
C ARG A 151 21.05 20.29 -23.16
N PRO A 152 19.85 20.92 -23.23
CA PRO A 152 19.46 21.93 -22.25
C PRO A 152 19.48 21.42 -20.81
N MET A 153 19.14 20.16 -20.58
CA MET A 153 19.21 19.55 -19.24
C MET A 153 20.65 19.41 -18.73
N GLN A 154 21.60 19.09 -19.62
CA GLN A 154 23.02 19.05 -19.28
C GLN A 154 23.55 20.44 -18.95
N ASP A 155 23.22 21.44 -19.78
CA ASP A 155 23.65 22.83 -19.57
C ASP A 155 23.15 23.37 -18.21
N GLU A 156 21.88 23.12 -17.88
CA GLU A 156 21.31 23.53 -16.58
C GLU A 156 21.95 22.79 -15.40
N LEU A 157 22.26 21.49 -15.56
CA LEU A 157 22.95 20.72 -14.54
C LEU A 157 24.37 21.24 -14.31
N GLU A 158 25.13 21.51 -15.38
CA GLU A 158 26.48 22.07 -15.29
C GLU A 158 26.48 23.45 -14.64
N TYR A 159 25.51 24.30 -15.01
CA TYR A 159 25.30 25.60 -14.40
C TYR A 159 25.00 25.48 -12.90
N ALA A 160 24.06 24.62 -12.51
CA ALA A 160 23.69 24.42 -11.11
C ALA A 160 24.86 23.85 -10.28
N VAL A 161 25.60 22.89 -10.83
CA VAL A 161 26.81 22.33 -10.19
C VAL A 161 27.84 23.42 -9.95
N THR A 162 28.15 24.23 -10.95
CA THR A 162 29.17 25.30 -10.84
C THR A 162 28.74 26.40 -9.86
N ARG A 163 27.44 26.68 -9.77
CA ARG A 163 26.90 27.75 -8.90
C ARG A 163 26.73 27.30 -7.45
N ASP A 164 26.18 26.11 -7.22
CA ASP A 164 25.67 25.69 -5.91
C ASP A 164 26.63 24.75 -5.17
N LEU A 165 27.52 24.04 -5.89
CA LEU A 165 28.53 23.20 -5.26
C LEU A 165 29.83 24.00 -5.09
N PRO A 166 30.45 23.97 -3.89
CA PRO A 166 31.73 24.62 -3.70
C PRO A 166 32.81 23.94 -4.55
N ASP A 167 33.77 24.72 -5.06
CA ASP A 167 34.96 24.17 -5.69
C ASP A 167 35.60 23.14 -4.74
N CYS A 168 35.80 21.92 -5.25
CA CYS A 168 36.53 20.87 -4.55
C CYS A 168 38.01 21.28 -4.40
N LYS A 169 38.30 22.22 -3.50
CA LYS A 169 39.65 22.45 -3.00
C LYS A 169 39.90 21.35 -1.98
N GLY A 170 40.68 20.36 -2.41
CA GLY A 170 40.96 19.13 -1.66
C GLY A 170 41.29 19.40 -0.19
N ALA A 171 40.65 18.63 0.68
CA ALA A 171 41.15 18.35 2.02
C ALA A 171 42.39 17.45 1.94
#